data_AF-A0A5D0MJ93-F1
#
_entry.id   AF-A0A5D0MJ93-F1
#
_cell.length_a   1.000
_cell.length_b   1.000
_cell.length_c   1.000
_cell.angle_alpha   90.00
_cell.angle_beta   90.00
_cell.angle_gamma   90.00
#
_symmetry.space_group_name_H-M   'P 1'
#
loop_
_entity.id
_entity.type
_entity.pdbx_description
1 polymer ?
#
loop_
_entity_poly.entity_id
_entity_poly.type
_entity_poly.pdbx_seq_one_letter_code
_entity_poly.pdbx_strand_id
1 'polypeptide(L)'
;MGVYDKFKYPGVNLKVAMEMGLKEDEYKNACDILGREPNYIELGVITAMWSEHCSYKSSKKHLKKFPTEAEWVVQGPGENAGIIEVDGKICACFKVESHNHPSYIEPYQGAATGVGGILRDVFTMGARPVCAMNSLRFGSLNNDESIHLLDGVVSGIAGYGNCFGVPTVGGEIYFHETYQKNPLVNAFALGLVDKDKIFYAKAEGKGNPIIYVGAKTGKDGIHGATMASEEFSEESESKRPNVQIGDPFKEKLLLEACLELMQTDYIVGIQDMGAAGLSSSSFEMASKSGTGVNLDLERVPVRETGMTPYEIMLSESQERMLLIAKKGFEDKVKEIFDKWDLDAEVIGKVTDDGFVRLNWHGEEVASLPAESLADDAPVYDRKYAEPEAQKQIRNFDPNSIDDPGGYPAILARMLSNPNIASKRWVYRQYDHMVQTNTVFLPGSDSALLRVKGSKKGIAVSSDCNGRYCFVDPYEGGKAAVLESALNVAVSGARPKAVSDCLNFGNPEKEGVMWQFVKSTDGMGEACKALNT
;
A
#
# COMPACT_ATOMS: atom_id res chain seq x y z
N MET A 1 19.92 -28.06 -24.75
CA MET A 1 19.59 -27.66 -23.38
C MET A 1 19.47 -26.16 -23.42
N GLY A 2 18.23 -25.66 -23.34
CA GLY A 2 17.93 -24.24 -23.47
C GLY A 2 18.49 -23.45 -22.28
N VAL A 3 18.47 -22.12 -22.35
CA VAL A 3 18.87 -21.25 -21.24
C VAL A 3 18.05 -21.55 -19.99
N TYR A 4 16.76 -21.81 -20.13
CA TYR A 4 15.85 -22.13 -19.02
C TYR A 4 16.29 -23.36 -18.21
N ASP A 5 16.80 -24.40 -18.87
CA ASP A 5 17.24 -25.65 -18.21
C ASP A 5 18.44 -25.42 -17.26
N LYS A 6 19.19 -24.31 -17.44
CA LYS A 6 20.36 -23.99 -16.60
C LYS A 6 19.98 -23.54 -15.19
N PHE A 7 18.75 -23.04 -14.99
CA PHE A 7 18.29 -22.57 -13.68
C PHE A 7 17.96 -23.70 -12.72
N LYS A 8 17.78 -24.94 -13.21
CA LYS A 8 17.44 -26.12 -12.41
C LYS A 8 16.18 -25.95 -11.54
N TYR A 9 15.19 -25.22 -12.05
CA TYR A 9 13.89 -25.09 -11.39
C TYR A 9 13.19 -26.46 -11.28
N PRO A 10 12.37 -26.66 -10.22
CA PRO A 10 11.57 -27.87 -10.11
C PRO A 10 10.56 -27.95 -11.26
N GLY A 11 10.19 -29.17 -11.64
CA GLY A 11 9.11 -29.38 -12.61
C GLY A 11 7.77 -28.88 -12.03
N VAL A 12 7.06 -28.06 -12.81
CA VAL A 12 5.77 -27.51 -12.39
C VAL A 12 4.69 -28.60 -12.44
N ASN A 13 3.87 -28.64 -11.41
CA ASN A 13 2.66 -29.45 -11.30
C ASN A 13 1.77 -28.85 -10.19
N LEU A 14 0.57 -29.42 -10.01
CA LEU A 14 -0.37 -28.97 -8.98
C LEU A 14 0.25 -28.94 -7.56
N LYS A 15 1.11 -29.90 -7.22
CA LYS A 15 1.75 -29.94 -5.89
C LYS A 15 2.65 -28.71 -5.70
N VAL A 16 3.48 -28.38 -6.69
CA VAL A 16 4.34 -27.19 -6.64
C VAL A 16 3.52 -25.90 -6.59
N ALA A 17 2.42 -25.82 -7.35
CA ALA A 17 1.52 -24.66 -7.32
C ALA A 17 0.88 -24.47 -5.94
N MET A 18 0.46 -25.56 -5.29
CA MET A 18 -0.09 -25.51 -3.94
C MET A 18 0.96 -25.16 -2.88
N GLU A 19 2.20 -25.64 -3.04
CA GLU A 19 3.33 -25.24 -2.17
C GLU A 19 3.67 -23.75 -2.31
N MET A 20 3.39 -23.14 -3.47
CA MET A 20 3.54 -21.70 -3.70
C MET A 20 2.35 -20.87 -3.18
N GLY A 21 1.22 -21.51 -2.83
CA GLY A 21 0.05 -20.83 -2.26
C GLY A 21 -1.15 -20.69 -3.19
N LEU A 22 -1.10 -21.27 -4.40
CA LEU A 22 -2.28 -21.35 -5.28
C LEU A 22 -3.21 -22.49 -4.86
N LYS A 23 -4.51 -22.27 -4.97
CA LYS A 23 -5.51 -23.33 -4.84
C LYS A 23 -5.61 -24.16 -6.12
N GLU A 24 -6.22 -25.34 -6.02
CA GLU A 24 -6.39 -26.25 -7.17
C GLU A 24 -7.21 -25.62 -8.29
N ASP A 25 -8.28 -24.89 -7.96
CA ASP A 25 -9.10 -24.15 -8.92
C ASP A 25 -8.31 -23.00 -9.57
N GLU A 26 -7.48 -22.30 -8.80
CA GLU A 26 -6.61 -21.23 -9.31
C GLU A 26 -5.56 -21.79 -10.28
N TYR A 27 -4.90 -22.91 -9.94
CA TYR A 27 -3.94 -23.56 -10.85
C TYR A 27 -4.60 -24.01 -12.16
N LYS A 28 -5.80 -24.59 -12.09
CA LYS A 28 -6.56 -24.97 -13.29
C LYS A 28 -6.89 -23.76 -14.16
N ASN A 29 -7.38 -22.69 -13.55
CA ASN A 29 -7.67 -21.44 -14.26
C ASN A 29 -6.41 -20.87 -14.93
N ALA A 30 -5.27 -20.88 -14.25
CA ALA A 30 -3.99 -20.46 -14.82
C ALA A 30 -3.61 -21.30 -16.05
N CYS A 31 -3.75 -22.63 -15.98
CA CYS A 31 -3.51 -23.50 -17.12
C CYS A 31 -4.47 -23.23 -18.29
N ASP A 32 -5.74 -22.95 -17.99
CA ASP A 32 -6.77 -22.65 -19.00
C ASP A 32 -6.49 -21.32 -19.71
N ILE A 33 -6.11 -20.27 -18.96
CA ILE A 33 -5.70 -18.96 -19.51
C ILE A 33 -4.49 -19.11 -20.44
N LEU A 34 -3.50 -19.92 -20.05
CA LEU A 34 -2.29 -20.13 -20.83
C LEU A 34 -2.46 -21.14 -21.98
N GLY A 35 -3.49 -21.99 -21.92
CA GLY A 35 -3.66 -23.15 -22.80
C GLY A 35 -2.58 -24.23 -22.61
N ARG A 36 -1.79 -24.16 -21.53
CA ARG A 36 -0.69 -25.07 -21.17
C ARG A 36 -0.34 -24.95 -19.70
N GLU A 37 0.49 -25.86 -19.19
CA GLU A 37 1.08 -25.68 -17.87
C GLU A 37 2.06 -24.47 -17.87
N PRO A 38 2.02 -23.62 -16.82
CA PRO A 38 3.01 -22.56 -16.65
C PRO A 38 4.39 -23.16 -16.36
N ASN A 39 5.44 -22.47 -16.77
CA ASN A 39 6.78 -22.73 -16.28
C ASN A 39 6.97 -22.15 -14.86
N TYR A 40 8.10 -22.41 -14.22
CA TYR A 40 8.32 -22.04 -12.81
C TYR A 40 8.35 -20.51 -12.58
N ILE A 41 8.89 -19.75 -13.53
CA ILE A 41 8.89 -18.28 -13.50
C ILE A 41 7.46 -17.78 -13.61
N GLU A 42 6.72 -18.30 -14.60
CA GLU A 42 5.32 -17.95 -14.85
C GLU A 42 4.44 -18.26 -13.64
N LEU A 43 4.61 -19.44 -13.04
CA LEU A 43 3.88 -19.86 -11.85
C LEU A 43 4.16 -18.92 -10.67
N GLY A 44 5.41 -18.51 -10.46
CA GLY A 44 5.77 -17.54 -9.42
C GLY A 44 5.08 -16.18 -9.62
N VAL A 45 5.11 -15.66 -10.85
CA VAL A 45 4.44 -14.42 -11.22
C VAL A 45 2.93 -14.51 -11.00
N ILE A 46 2.29 -15.60 -11.46
CA ILE A 46 0.86 -15.83 -11.26
C ILE A 46 0.50 -15.88 -9.77
N THR A 47 1.28 -16.63 -9.00
CA THR A 47 1.06 -16.78 -7.55
C THR A 47 1.13 -15.43 -6.84
N ALA A 48 2.13 -14.61 -7.15
CA ALA A 48 2.29 -13.30 -6.54
C ALA A 48 1.13 -12.35 -6.91
N MET A 49 0.77 -12.30 -8.21
CA MET A 49 -0.32 -11.46 -8.71
C MET A 49 -1.70 -11.88 -8.19
N TRP A 50 -1.94 -13.17 -7.98
CA TRP A 50 -3.22 -13.71 -7.49
C TRP A 50 -3.26 -13.92 -5.97
N SER A 51 -2.23 -13.45 -5.27
CA SER A 51 -2.27 -13.35 -3.80
C SER A 51 -3.42 -12.45 -3.34
N GLU A 52 -3.89 -12.63 -2.09
CA GLU A 52 -4.94 -11.77 -1.54
C GLU A 52 -4.49 -10.29 -1.52
N HIS A 53 -3.21 -10.07 -1.23
CA HIS A 53 -2.58 -8.75 -1.18
C HIS A 53 -2.66 -7.98 -2.50
N CYS A 54 -2.38 -8.63 -3.64
CA CYS A 54 -2.39 -7.97 -4.94
C CYS A 54 -3.78 -7.98 -5.60
N SER A 55 -4.52 -9.09 -5.49
CA SER A 55 -5.78 -9.28 -6.25
C SER A 55 -7.03 -8.79 -5.53
N TYR A 56 -6.97 -8.63 -4.20
CA TYR A 56 -8.13 -8.31 -3.36
C TYR A 56 -9.27 -9.32 -3.54
N LYS A 57 -8.97 -10.59 -3.85
CA LYS A 57 -9.94 -11.61 -4.27
C LYS A 57 -11.12 -11.83 -3.32
N SER A 58 -10.96 -11.57 -2.03
CA SER A 58 -12.04 -11.67 -1.04
C SER A 58 -12.79 -10.36 -0.80
N SER A 59 -12.16 -9.22 -1.06
CA SER A 59 -12.67 -7.89 -0.71
C SER A 59 -13.23 -7.11 -1.91
N LYS A 60 -12.67 -7.30 -3.12
CA LYS A 60 -12.98 -6.57 -4.37
C LYS A 60 -14.48 -6.47 -4.65
N LYS A 61 -15.25 -7.54 -4.39
CA LYS A 61 -16.72 -7.56 -4.55
C LYS A 61 -17.41 -6.51 -3.66
N HIS A 62 -16.96 -6.36 -2.43
CA HIS A 62 -17.59 -5.50 -1.43
C HIS A 62 -17.12 -4.05 -1.53
N LEU A 63 -15.85 -3.82 -1.91
CA LEU A 63 -15.30 -2.48 -2.12
C LEU A 63 -16.03 -1.70 -3.22
N LYS A 64 -16.57 -2.39 -4.24
CA LYS A 64 -17.41 -1.79 -5.31
C LYS A 64 -18.68 -1.09 -4.80
N LYS A 65 -19.05 -1.25 -3.53
CA LYS A 65 -20.22 -0.60 -2.93
C LYS A 65 -19.97 0.85 -2.50
N PHE A 66 -18.69 1.25 -2.38
CA PHE A 66 -18.32 2.61 -1.99
C PHE A 66 -18.70 3.62 -3.07
N PRO A 67 -19.14 4.83 -2.70
CA PRO A 67 -19.25 5.93 -3.65
C PRO A 67 -17.84 6.36 -4.08
N THR A 68 -17.61 6.45 -5.39
CA THR A 68 -16.28 6.79 -5.95
C THR A 68 -16.30 8.00 -6.87
N GLU A 69 -17.45 8.65 -7.01
CA GLU A 69 -17.66 9.75 -7.96
C GLU A 69 -18.19 10.99 -7.24
N ALA A 70 -17.54 12.13 -7.49
CA ALA A 70 -18.02 13.46 -7.14
C ALA A 70 -17.36 14.50 -8.07
N GLU A 71 -17.90 15.72 -8.12
CA GLU A 71 -17.41 16.79 -9.02
C GLU A 71 -15.92 17.12 -8.82
N TRP A 72 -15.41 16.95 -7.59
CA TRP A 72 -14.02 17.22 -7.24
C TRP A 72 -13.10 16.00 -7.37
N VAL A 73 -13.61 14.81 -7.69
CA VAL A 73 -12.77 13.62 -7.88
C VAL A 73 -12.12 13.71 -9.26
N VAL A 74 -10.80 13.81 -9.28
CA VAL A 74 -9.99 13.81 -10.51
C VAL A 74 -9.57 12.39 -10.86
N GLN A 75 -9.22 11.59 -9.85
CA GLN A 75 -8.91 10.17 -10.00
C GLN A 75 -9.47 9.40 -8.79
N GLY A 76 -10.39 8.48 -9.04
CA GLY A 76 -10.90 7.53 -8.05
C GLY A 76 -10.01 6.29 -7.93
N PRO A 77 -10.51 5.19 -7.31
CA PRO A 77 -9.79 3.92 -7.23
C PRO A 77 -9.38 3.39 -8.62
N GLY A 78 -8.19 2.80 -8.72
CA GLY A 78 -7.66 2.18 -9.94
C GLY A 78 -6.23 2.60 -10.32
N GLU A 79 -5.76 3.71 -9.75
CA GLU A 79 -4.35 4.15 -9.83
C GLU A 79 -3.69 4.06 -8.46
N ASN A 80 -2.40 4.37 -8.38
CA ASN A 80 -1.59 4.20 -7.17
C ASN A 80 -2.07 5.07 -6.02
N ALA A 81 -2.80 6.17 -6.28
CA ALA A 81 -3.42 6.99 -5.25
C ALA A 81 -4.65 7.73 -5.78
N GLY A 82 -5.56 8.10 -4.86
CA GLY A 82 -6.75 8.89 -5.18
C GLY A 82 -6.40 10.37 -5.30
N ILE A 83 -7.08 11.09 -6.20
CA ILE A 83 -6.82 12.51 -6.45
C ILE A 83 -8.12 13.31 -6.43
N ILE A 84 -8.14 14.39 -5.64
CA ILE A 84 -9.22 15.37 -5.62
C ILE A 84 -8.75 16.78 -5.96
N GLU A 85 -9.60 17.57 -6.59
CA GLU A 85 -9.37 18.99 -6.81
C GLU A 85 -9.58 19.77 -5.51
N VAL A 86 -8.60 20.62 -5.17
CA VAL A 86 -8.62 21.46 -3.96
C VAL A 86 -8.87 22.92 -4.32
N ASP A 87 -8.24 23.41 -5.39
CA ASP A 87 -8.35 24.81 -5.82
C ASP A 87 -8.09 24.99 -7.33
N GLY A 88 -9.08 24.64 -8.16
CA GLY A 88 -9.07 24.84 -9.60
C GLY A 88 -8.00 24.02 -10.33
N LYS A 89 -6.74 24.47 -10.25
CA LYS A 89 -5.57 23.77 -10.83
C LYS A 89 -4.82 22.90 -9.83
N ILE A 90 -4.99 23.12 -8.52
CA ILE A 90 -4.26 22.36 -7.51
C ILE A 90 -5.10 21.17 -7.06
N CYS A 91 -4.50 19.99 -7.08
CA CYS A 91 -5.07 18.74 -6.63
C CYS A 91 -4.32 18.19 -5.41
N ALA A 92 -5.02 17.42 -4.57
CA ALA A 92 -4.44 16.61 -3.50
C ALA A 92 -4.49 15.14 -3.92
N CYS A 93 -3.32 14.50 -3.92
CA CYS A 93 -3.13 13.08 -4.16
C CYS A 93 -2.86 12.39 -2.83
N PHE A 94 -3.60 11.35 -2.47
CA PHE A 94 -3.47 10.70 -1.17
C PHE A 94 -3.88 9.24 -1.19
N LYS A 95 -3.30 8.49 -0.26
CA LYS A 95 -3.59 7.07 -0.01
C LYS A 95 -3.20 6.71 1.42
N VAL A 96 -3.78 5.63 1.93
CA VAL A 96 -3.30 4.91 3.12
C VAL A 96 -3.00 3.46 2.78
N GLU A 97 -1.93 2.92 3.34
CA GLU A 97 -1.50 1.52 3.21
C GLU A 97 -1.18 0.92 4.58
N SER A 98 -1.03 -0.42 4.63
CA SER A 98 -0.67 -1.16 5.84
C SER A 98 0.60 -1.98 5.68
N HIS A 99 1.41 -2.02 6.72
CA HIS A 99 2.64 -2.82 6.80
C HIS A 99 2.66 -3.70 8.07
N ASN A 100 1.53 -4.36 8.34
CA ASN A 100 1.26 -5.06 9.60
C ASN A 100 2.22 -6.24 9.86
N HIS A 101 2.29 -7.18 8.92
CA HIS A 101 3.08 -8.41 9.06
C HIS A 101 4.59 -8.13 9.12
N PRO A 102 5.18 -7.31 8.23
CA PRO A 102 6.58 -6.88 8.37
C PRO A 102 6.86 -6.21 9.71
N SER A 103 5.97 -5.31 10.16
CA SER A 103 6.15 -4.55 11.42
C SER A 103 6.03 -5.41 12.68
N TYR A 104 5.41 -6.59 12.60
CA TYR A 104 5.43 -7.55 13.70
C TYR A 104 6.77 -8.29 13.77
N ILE A 105 7.34 -8.65 12.63
CA ILE A 105 8.58 -9.45 12.52
C ILE A 105 9.82 -8.59 12.83
N GLU A 106 9.88 -7.41 12.21
CA GLU A 106 10.93 -6.41 12.40
C GLU A 106 10.24 -5.02 12.44
N PRO A 107 10.01 -4.44 13.63
CA PRO A 107 9.15 -3.29 13.78
C PRO A 107 9.71 -1.99 13.20
N TYR A 108 11.04 -1.81 13.19
CA TYR A 108 11.64 -0.60 12.66
C TYR A 108 11.55 -0.58 11.13
N GLN A 109 12.05 -1.64 10.50
CA GLN A 109 12.12 -1.79 9.06
C GLN A 109 10.74 -1.94 8.45
N GLY A 110 9.87 -2.75 9.07
CA GLY A 110 8.49 -2.92 8.60
C GLY A 110 7.72 -1.60 8.54
N ALA A 111 7.87 -0.74 9.56
CA ALA A 111 7.22 0.56 9.58
C ALA A 111 7.90 1.57 8.64
N ALA A 112 9.24 1.57 8.58
CA ALA A 112 10.01 2.44 7.71
C ALA A 112 9.70 2.21 6.23
N THR A 113 9.66 0.95 5.78
CA THR A 113 9.30 0.61 4.39
C THR A 113 7.84 0.89 4.09
N GLY A 114 6.94 0.76 5.07
CA GLY A 114 5.55 1.20 4.92
C GLY A 114 5.42 2.72 4.67
N VAL A 115 6.24 3.54 5.34
CA VAL A 115 6.31 4.98 5.06
C VAL A 115 6.91 5.25 3.68
N GLY A 116 7.97 4.54 3.30
CA GLY A 116 8.56 4.66 1.96
C GLY A 116 7.57 4.34 0.84
N GLY A 117 6.86 3.21 0.96
CA GLY A 117 5.84 2.76 0.01
C GLY A 117 4.76 3.79 -0.23
N ILE A 118 4.12 4.28 0.84
CA ILE A 118 3.02 5.23 0.69
C ILE A 118 3.44 6.58 0.12
N LEU A 119 4.67 7.02 0.41
CA LEU A 119 5.22 8.24 -0.18
C LEU A 119 5.42 8.06 -1.69
N ARG A 120 5.90 6.87 -2.10
CA ARG A 120 6.14 6.50 -3.49
C ARG A 120 4.88 6.44 -4.32
N ASP A 121 3.82 5.86 -3.79
CA ASP A 121 2.50 5.89 -4.45
C ASP A 121 2.08 7.33 -4.81
N VAL A 122 2.23 8.24 -3.86
CA VAL A 122 1.83 9.64 -4.03
C VAL A 122 2.68 10.34 -5.08
N PHE A 123 4.01 10.19 -5.03
CA PHE A 123 4.88 10.87 -6.00
C PHE A 123 4.93 10.23 -7.38
N THR A 124 4.55 8.96 -7.50
CA THR A 124 4.34 8.30 -8.80
C THR A 124 3.25 9.00 -9.61
N MET A 125 2.23 9.53 -8.95
CA MET A 125 1.17 10.32 -9.58
C MET A 125 1.61 11.76 -9.93
N GLY A 126 2.87 12.12 -9.71
CA GLY A 126 3.41 13.48 -9.90
C GLY A 126 3.19 14.42 -8.72
N ALA A 127 2.63 13.94 -7.63
CA ALA A 127 2.36 14.76 -6.46
C ALA A 127 3.55 14.82 -5.51
N ARG A 128 3.98 16.02 -5.14
CA ARG A 128 5.01 16.18 -4.12
C ARG A 128 4.40 15.89 -2.75
N PRO A 129 4.87 14.88 -1.99
CA PRO A 129 4.35 14.61 -0.65
C PRO A 129 4.62 15.80 0.27
N VAL A 130 3.58 16.24 0.98
CA VAL A 130 3.62 17.39 1.89
C VAL A 130 3.21 17.04 3.32
N CYS A 131 2.65 15.84 3.52
CA CYS A 131 2.08 15.41 4.79
C CYS A 131 2.01 13.90 4.86
N ALA A 132 2.29 13.34 6.03
CA ALA A 132 2.01 11.96 6.39
C ALA A 132 1.19 11.87 7.69
N MET A 133 0.50 10.75 7.88
CA MET A 133 -0.18 10.35 9.11
C MET A 133 -0.03 8.85 9.34
N ASN A 134 -0.28 8.39 10.57
CA ASN A 134 -0.28 6.96 10.85
C ASN A 134 -1.51 6.54 11.65
N SER A 135 -2.04 5.35 11.38
CA SER A 135 -3.02 4.70 12.23
C SER A 135 -2.39 3.44 12.82
N LEU A 136 -2.17 3.46 14.14
CA LEU A 136 -1.40 2.44 14.85
C LEU A 136 -2.27 1.67 15.83
N ARG A 137 -2.13 0.34 15.91
CA ARG A 137 -2.79 -0.51 16.89
C ARG A 137 -1.80 -1.50 17.48
N PHE A 138 -1.72 -1.55 18.81
CA PHE A 138 -0.80 -2.44 19.53
C PHE A 138 -1.48 -3.18 20.67
N GLY A 139 -0.78 -4.18 21.22
CA GLY A 139 -1.15 -4.86 22.45
C GLY A 139 -1.13 -3.96 23.70
N SER A 140 -1.32 -4.57 24.86
CA SER A 140 -1.30 -3.85 26.14
C SER A 140 0.09 -3.29 26.47
N LEU A 141 0.17 -2.07 27.01
CA LEU A 141 1.43 -1.48 27.50
C LEU A 141 1.97 -2.15 28.79
N ASN A 142 1.29 -3.17 29.33
CA ASN A 142 1.82 -3.99 30.42
C ASN A 142 2.59 -5.22 29.90
N ASN A 143 2.87 -5.28 28.61
CA ASN A 143 3.57 -6.37 27.97
C ASN A 143 4.80 -5.83 27.22
N ASP A 144 5.97 -6.39 27.55
CA ASP A 144 7.26 -5.90 27.03
C ASP A 144 7.38 -6.03 25.51
N GLU A 145 6.79 -7.07 24.91
CA GLU A 145 6.76 -7.27 23.46
C GLU A 145 5.94 -6.18 22.76
N SER A 146 4.78 -5.80 23.32
CA SER A 146 3.97 -4.69 22.80
C SER A 146 4.69 -3.34 22.92
N ILE A 147 5.47 -3.14 23.98
CA ILE A 147 6.33 -1.95 24.13
C ILE A 147 7.45 -1.96 23.08
N HIS A 148 8.07 -3.11 22.84
CA HIS A 148 9.12 -3.25 21.83
C HIS A 148 8.59 -2.96 20.41
N LEU A 149 7.41 -3.48 20.06
CA LEU A 149 6.75 -3.20 18.79
C LEU A 149 6.43 -1.70 18.65
N LEU A 150 5.88 -1.08 19.69
CA LEU A 150 5.60 0.36 19.71
C LEU A 150 6.87 1.18 19.48
N ASP A 151 7.95 0.87 20.20
CA ASP A 151 9.22 1.60 20.11
C ASP A 151 9.86 1.47 18.73
N GLY A 152 9.92 0.25 18.20
CA GLY A 152 10.46 -0.02 16.87
C GLY A 152 9.66 0.67 15.77
N VAL A 153 8.33 0.54 15.77
CA VAL A 153 7.45 1.15 14.75
C VAL A 153 7.53 2.67 14.77
N VAL A 154 7.45 3.28 15.95
CA VAL A 154 7.54 4.75 16.07
C VAL A 154 8.92 5.24 15.64
N SER A 155 9.99 4.52 16.00
CA SER A 155 11.35 4.84 15.56
C SER A 155 11.53 4.67 14.04
N GLY A 156 10.94 3.64 13.44
CA GLY A 156 11.00 3.39 12.00
C GLY A 156 10.30 4.48 11.19
N ILE A 157 9.08 4.86 11.60
CA ILE A 157 8.33 5.97 11.00
C ILE A 157 9.13 7.28 11.08
N ALA A 158 9.67 7.58 12.26
CA ALA A 158 10.50 8.77 12.47
C ALA A 158 11.77 8.72 11.59
N GLY A 159 12.46 7.59 11.58
CA GLY A 159 13.69 7.39 10.83
C GLY A 159 13.50 7.62 9.33
N TYR A 160 12.41 7.11 8.75
CA TYR A 160 12.15 7.29 7.33
C TYR A 160 11.61 8.68 7.01
N GLY A 161 10.50 9.10 7.64
CA GLY A 161 9.82 10.37 7.32
C GLY A 161 10.69 11.60 7.56
N ASN A 162 11.46 11.62 8.65
CA ASN A 162 12.34 12.76 8.97
C ASN A 162 13.51 12.86 7.97
N CYS A 163 14.13 11.75 7.60
CA CYS A 163 15.24 11.73 6.64
C CYS A 163 14.77 12.09 5.23
N PHE A 164 13.60 11.57 4.83
CA PHE A 164 12.99 11.89 3.54
C PHE A 164 12.52 13.36 3.46
N GLY A 165 12.16 13.96 4.60
CA GLY A 165 11.76 15.36 4.71
C GLY A 165 10.27 15.58 4.44
N VAL A 166 9.42 14.66 4.90
CA VAL A 166 7.95 14.81 4.90
C VAL A 166 7.45 14.76 6.34
N PRO A 167 6.71 15.79 6.80
CA PRO A 167 6.25 15.85 8.17
C PRO A 167 5.10 14.86 8.43
N THR A 168 5.16 14.16 9.55
CA THR A 168 4.09 13.28 10.04
C THR A 168 3.20 14.05 11.00
N VAL A 169 2.21 14.76 10.46
CA VAL A 169 1.49 15.84 11.16
C VAL A 169 0.36 15.36 12.07
N GLY A 170 0.04 14.07 12.08
CA GLY A 170 -1.02 13.51 12.92
C GLY A 170 -1.18 12.01 12.75
N GLY A 171 -2.33 11.50 13.16
CA GLY A 171 -2.63 10.09 13.21
C GLY A 171 -3.26 9.68 14.53
N GLU A 172 -3.44 8.37 14.71
CA GLU A 172 -4.07 7.78 15.87
C GLU A 172 -3.29 6.57 16.38
N ILE A 173 -3.46 6.27 17.66
CA ILE A 173 -2.89 5.07 18.27
C ILE A 173 -3.84 4.51 19.32
N TYR A 174 -4.04 3.19 19.26
CA TYR A 174 -4.92 2.48 20.18
C TYR A 174 -4.27 1.19 20.68
N PHE A 175 -4.52 0.87 21.94
CA PHE A 175 -3.97 -0.28 22.66
C PHE A 175 -5.10 -1.22 23.06
N HIS A 176 -4.97 -2.48 22.64
CA HIS A 176 -5.88 -3.57 23.00
C HIS A 176 -5.20 -4.93 22.87
N GLU A 177 -5.46 -5.85 23.79
CA GLU A 177 -4.86 -7.20 23.78
C GLU A 177 -5.09 -7.99 22.48
N THR A 178 -6.17 -7.69 21.74
CA THR A 178 -6.46 -8.35 20.46
C THR A 178 -5.39 -8.08 19.38
N TYR A 179 -4.63 -6.98 19.50
CA TYR A 179 -3.58 -6.62 18.55
C TYR A 179 -2.20 -7.13 18.98
N GLN A 180 -2.11 -7.88 20.08
CA GLN A 180 -0.83 -8.24 20.68
C GLN A 180 0.05 -9.11 19.77
N LYS A 181 -0.56 -9.99 18.98
CA LYS A 181 0.13 -10.83 17.98
C LYS A 181 -0.01 -10.32 16.54
N ASN A 182 -0.78 -9.24 16.37
CA ASN A 182 -1.15 -8.68 15.06
C ASN A 182 -1.25 -7.15 15.22
N PRO A 183 -0.12 -6.43 15.37
CA PRO A 183 -0.15 -4.99 15.38
C PRO A 183 -0.63 -4.47 14.04
N LEU A 184 -1.37 -3.36 14.05
CA LEU A 184 -1.76 -2.67 12.81
C LEU A 184 -0.88 -1.42 12.67
N VAL A 185 -0.20 -1.31 11.54
CA VAL A 185 0.72 -0.23 11.22
C VAL A 185 0.33 0.29 9.85
N ASN A 186 -0.53 1.30 9.85
CA ASN A 186 -1.00 1.93 8.62
C ASN A 186 -0.35 3.29 8.45
N ALA A 187 0.17 3.56 7.25
CA ALA A 187 0.81 4.80 6.88
C ALA A 187 -0.03 5.50 5.80
N PHE A 188 -0.29 6.79 5.98
CA PHE A 188 -0.98 7.65 5.04
C PHE A 188 -0.03 8.72 4.54
N ALA A 189 -0.13 9.07 3.25
CA ALA A 189 0.54 10.23 2.69
C ALA A 189 -0.42 11.07 1.85
N LEU A 190 -0.18 12.38 1.85
CA LEU A 190 -0.82 13.35 0.97
C LEU A 190 0.24 14.21 0.29
N GLY A 191 0.10 14.35 -1.03
CA GLY A 191 0.89 15.22 -1.87
C GLY A 191 0.06 16.22 -2.65
N LEU A 192 0.72 17.26 -3.16
CA LEU A 192 0.12 18.28 -4.01
C LEU A 192 0.64 18.18 -5.43
N VAL A 193 -0.26 18.33 -6.41
CA VAL A 193 0.06 18.30 -7.83
C VAL A 193 -0.80 19.29 -8.59
N ASP A 194 -0.26 19.83 -9.70
CA ASP A 194 -1.07 20.58 -10.65
C ASP A 194 -1.90 19.59 -11.50
N LYS A 195 -3.16 19.93 -11.79
CA LYS A 195 -4.13 19.07 -12.49
C LYS A 195 -3.65 18.60 -13.87
N ASP A 196 -2.79 19.37 -14.53
CA ASP A 196 -2.19 19.07 -15.84
C ASP A 196 -0.84 18.31 -15.75
N LYS A 197 -0.39 17.97 -14.54
CA LYS A 197 0.86 17.23 -14.28
C LYS A 197 0.62 15.94 -13.50
N ILE A 198 -0.55 15.34 -13.68
CA ILE A 198 -0.88 14.03 -13.12
C ILE A 198 -0.37 12.95 -14.08
N PHE A 199 0.35 11.98 -13.53
CA PHE A 199 0.89 10.85 -14.26
C PHE A 199 0.14 9.57 -13.91
N TYR A 200 0.09 8.65 -14.87
CA TYR A 200 -0.68 7.42 -14.80
C TYR A 200 0.19 6.21 -15.17
N ALA A 201 -0.18 5.03 -14.66
CA ALA A 201 0.51 3.77 -14.92
C ALA A 201 0.23 3.24 -16.34
N LYS A 202 0.88 3.81 -17.36
CA LYS A 202 0.63 3.52 -18.78
C LYS A 202 1.87 3.01 -19.53
N ALA A 203 1.73 1.89 -20.24
CA ALA A 203 2.68 1.37 -21.22
C ALA A 203 2.15 1.56 -22.65
N GLU A 204 2.10 2.81 -23.12
CA GLU A 204 1.65 3.13 -24.48
C GLU A 204 2.81 3.41 -25.44
N GLY A 205 2.53 3.25 -26.74
CA GLY A 205 3.46 3.55 -27.84
C GLY A 205 4.41 2.40 -28.14
N LYS A 206 4.08 1.59 -29.15
CA LYS A 206 4.91 0.47 -29.61
C LYS A 206 6.36 0.89 -29.85
N GLY A 207 7.29 0.16 -29.23
CA GLY A 207 8.71 0.42 -29.33
C GLY A 207 9.23 1.55 -28.44
N ASN A 208 8.38 2.15 -27.60
CA ASN A 208 8.85 3.01 -26.53
C ASN A 208 9.73 2.20 -25.55
N PRO A 209 10.88 2.75 -25.14
CA PRO A 209 11.77 2.15 -24.15
C PRO A 209 11.09 2.00 -22.77
N ILE A 210 11.36 0.87 -22.13
CA ILE A 210 11.04 0.64 -20.73
C ILE A 210 12.32 0.84 -19.94
N ILE A 211 12.31 1.73 -18.95
CA ILE A 211 13.49 2.15 -18.19
C ILE A 211 13.26 1.82 -16.72
N TYR A 212 14.16 1.04 -16.16
CA TYR A 212 14.26 0.81 -14.72
C TYR A 212 15.04 1.97 -14.11
N VAL A 213 14.55 2.53 -13.00
CA VAL A 213 15.26 3.58 -12.26
C VAL A 213 15.26 3.33 -10.75
N GLY A 214 16.29 3.81 -10.08
CA GLY A 214 16.39 3.78 -8.61
C GLY A 214 17.42 2.78 -8.08
N ALA A 215 17.11 2.15 -6.95
CA ALA A 215 18.00 1.21 -6.28
C ALA A 215 18.24 -0.07 -7.10
N LYS A 216 19.32 -0.79 -6.83
CA LYS A 216 19.61 -2.09 -7.47
C LYS A 216 18.77 -3.21 -6.85
N THR A 217 18.27 -4.10 -7.70
CA THR A 217 17.48 -5.28 -7.33
C THR A 217 18.34 -6.29 -6.57
N GLY A 218 17.87 -6.74 -5.41
CA GLY A 218 18.45 -7.80 -4.60
C GLY A 218 17.43 -8.87 -4.26
N LYS A 219 17.78 -9.84 -3.41
CA LYS A 219 16.89 -10.92 -2.97
C LYS A 219 15.98 -10.51 -1.81
N ASP A 220 15.45 -9.29 -1.85
CA ASP A 220 14.59 -8.75 -0.81
C ASP A 220 13.14 -9.18 -1.03
N GLY A 221 12.48 -9.66 0.02
CA GLY A 221 11.03 -9.90 0.01
C GLY A 221 10.54 -10.82 -1.11
N ILE A 222 11.38 -11.71 -1.64
CA ILE A 222 10.92 -12.72 -2.59
C ILE A 222 9.92 -13.60 -1.82
N HIS A 223 8.65 -13.60 -2.28
CA HIS A 223 7.45 -14.14 -1.59
C HIS A 223 6.79 -13.23 -0.53
N GLY A 224 7.15 -11.95 -0.44
CA GLY A 224 6.58 -10.97 0.50
C GLY A 224 5.06 -10.83 0.37
N ALA A 225 4.55 -10.65 -0.85
CA ALA A 225 3.10 -10.60 -1.12
C ALA A 225 2.33 -11.85 -0.64
N THR A 226 2.90 -13.04 -0.83
CA THR A 226 2.32 -14.30 -0.35
C THR A 226 2.39 -14.37 1.18
N MET A 227 3.52 -14.02 1.78
CA MET A 227 3.71 -13.99 3.24
C MET A 227 2.76 -13.02 3.93
N ALA A 228 2.49 -11.85 3.35
CA ALA A 228 1.51 -10.89 3.87
C ALA A 228 0.07 -11.44 3.89
N SER A 229 -0.18 -12.54 3.17
CA SER A 229 -1.47 -13.23 3.10
C SER A 229 -1.56 -14.45 4.05
N GLU A 230 -0.48 -14.81 4.77
CA GLU A 230 -0.43 -15.97 5.68
C GLU A 230 -0.85 -15.62 7.13
N GLU A 231 -1.36 -16.61 7.88
CA GLU A 231 -1.63 -16.45 9.32
C GLU A 231 -0.32 -16.49 10.14
N PHE A 232 -0.23 -15.70 11.22
CA PHE A 232 0.94 -15.69 12.11
C PHE A 232 1.14 -17.05 12.80
N SER A 233 2.33 -17.63 12.65
CA SER A 233 2.77 -18.86 13.34
C SER A 233 4.09 -18.64 14.10
N GLU A 234 4.48 -19.57 14.99
CA GLU A 234 5.77 -19.53 15.70
C GLU A 234 6.97 -19.57 14.71
N GLU A 235 6.79 -20.07 13.49
CA GLU A 235 7.81 -20.08 12.45
C GLU A 235 8.06 -18.68 11.82
N SER A 236 7.21 -17.69 12.11
CA SER A 236 7.31 -16.33 11.55
C SER A 236 8.61 -15.62 11.94
N GLU A 237 9.22 -15.96 13.08
CA GLU A 237 10.50 -15.38 13.50
C GLU A 237 11.66 -15.77 12.58
N SER A 238 11.61 -16.96 11.97
CA SER A 238 12.64 -17.45 11.04
C SER A 238 12.70 -16.64 9.74
N LYS A 239 11.66 -15.84 9.47
CA LYS A 239 11.50 -15.01 8.26
C LYS A 239 12.09 -13.60 8.39
N ARG A 240 12.67 -13.23 9.54
CA ARG A 240 13.35 -11.93 9.77
C ARG A 240 14.34 -11.51 8.66
N PRO A 241 15.19 -12.39 8.10
CA PRO A 241 16.12 -12.02 7.02
C PRO A 241 15.45 -11.55 5.73
N ASN A 242 14.15 -11.84 5.55
CA ASN A 242 13.39 -11.47 4.36
C ASN A 242 12.77 -10.08 4.48
N VAL A 243 12.83 -9.43 5.66
CA VAL A 243 12.27 -8.09 5.85
C VAL A 243 13.13 -7.07 5.12
N GLN A 244 12.47 -6.32 4.25
CA GLN A 244 13.07 -5.27 3.43
C GLN A 244 13.65 -4.16 4.31
N ILE A 245 14.78 -3.61 3.89
CA ILE A 245 15.39 -2.44 4.52
C ILE A 245 15.17 -1.25 3.60
N GLY A 246 14.56 -0.19 4.14
CA GLY A 246 14.33 1.04 3.40
C GLY A 246 15.52 2.02 3.48
N ASP A 247 15.79 2.72 2.39
CA ASP A 247 16.78 3.80 2.27
C ASP A 247 16.08 5.15 1.98
N PRO A 248 15.70 5.91 3.02
CA PRO A 248 14.97 7.17 2.85
C PRO A 248 15.79 8.23 2.12
N PHE A 249 17.12 8.14 2.14
CA PHE A 249 17.99 9.10 1.44
C PHE A 249 17.95 8.85 -0.06
N LYS A 250 18.01 7.58 -0.47
CA LYS A 250 17.88 7.22 -1.89
C LYS A 250 16.46 7.49 -2.40
N GLU A 251 15.42 7.18 -1.62
CA GLU A 251 14.04 7.51 -2.01
C GLU A 251 13.85 9.01 -2.19
N LYS A 252 14.52 9.84 -1.37
CA LYS A 252 14.48 11.29 -1.52
C LYS A 252 15.11 11.74 -2.85
N LEU A 253 16.23 11.15 -3.25
CA LEU A 253 16.83 11.41 -4.56
C LEU A 253 15.87 10.97 -5.68
N LEU A 254 15.23 9.81 -5.52
CA LEU A 254 14.27 9.26 -6.48
C LEU A 254 13.06 10.18 -6.66
N LEU A 255 12.51 10.70 -5.56
CA LEU A 255 11.46 11.72 -5.58
C LEU A 255 11.86 12.93 -6.41
N GLU A 256 13.05 13.51 -6.16
CA GLU A 256 13.46 14.72 -6.86
C GLU A 256 13.75 14.46 -8.34
N ALA A 257 14.36 13.32 -8.68
CA ALA A 257 14.57 12.91 -10.06
C ALA A 257 13.25 12.71 -10.82
N CYS A 258 12.28 12.03 -10.21
CA CYS A 258 10.96 11.80 -10.81
C CYS A 258 10.20 13.12 -11.01
N LEU A 259 10.17 14.00 -10.00
CA LEU A 259 9.49 15.29 -10.12
C LEU A 259 10.18 16.24 -11.11
N GLU A 260 11.50 16.12 -11.31
CA GLU A 260 12.22 16.83 -12.38
C GLU A 260 11.85 16.26 -13.75
N LEU A 261 11.85 14.93 -13.91
CA LEU A 261 11.45 14.26 -15.14
C LEU A 261 10.02 14.58 -15.55
N MET A 262 9.09 14.62 -14.59
CA MET A 262 7.67 14.92 -14.78
C MET A 262 7.40 16.37 -15.19
N GLN A 263 8.39 17.27 -15.12
CA GLN A 263 8.29 18.61 -15.70
C GLN A 263 8.62 18.64 -17.19
N THR A 264 9.10 17.52 -17.75
CA THR A 264 9.43 17.35 -19.16
C THR A 264 8.30 16.60 -19.89
N ASP A 265 8.43 16.50 -21.21
CA ASP A 265 7.54 15.71 -22.06
C ASP A 265 8.19 14.38 -22.49
N TYR A 266 9.16 13.87 -21.71
CA TYR A 266 9.99 12.72 -22.08
C TYR A 266 9.37 11.36 -21.76
N ILE A 267 8.38 11.30 -20.87
CA ILE A 267 7.75 10.06 -20.43
C ILE A 267 6.28 9.96 -20.84
N VAL A 268 5.81 8.72 -20.94
CA VAL A 268 4.42 8.34 -21.25
C VAL A 268 3.72 7.84 -19.99
N GLY A 269 4.43 7.09 -19.17
CA GLY A 269 3.91 6.54 -17.93
C GLY A 269 5.03 6.16 -16.98
N ILE A 270 4.64 6.00 -15.73
CA ILE A 270 5.51 5.68 -14.61
C ILE A 270 4.73 4.79 -13.65
N GLN A 271 5.41 3.83 -13.04
CA GLN A 271 4.83 2.96 -12.03
C GLN A 271 5.86 2.70 -10.94
N ASP A 272 5.41 2.68 -9.68
CA ASP A 272 6.28 2.24 -8.59
C ASP A 272 6.43 0.72 -8.58
N MET A 273 7.47 0.24 -7.91
CA MET A 273 7.74 -1.18 -7.76
C MET A 273 7.64 -1.58 -6.29
N GLY A 274 6.42 -1.94 -5.86
CA GLY A 274 6.10 -2.43 -4.53
C GLY A 274 6.02 -3.96 -4.45
N ALA A 275 4.90 -4.47 -3.94
CA ALA A 275 4.62 -5.90 -3.84
C ALA A 275 4.68 -6.58 -5.21
N ALA A 276 5.30 -7.77 -5.28
CA ALA A 276 5.62 -8.48 -6.52
C ALA A 276 6.56 -7.73 -7.51
N GLY A 277 7.12 -6.57 -7.15
CA GLY A 277 8.22 -5.91 -7.85
C GLY A 277 7.99 -5.65 -9.33
N LEU A 278 8.93 -6.09 -10.18
CA LEU A 278 8.80 -5.94 -11.65
C LEU A 278 7.57 -6.67 -12.19
N SER A 279 7.11 -7.71 -11.52
CA SER A 279 5.94 -8.49 -11.96
C SER A 279 4.67 -7.66 -11.91
N SER A 280 4.35 -7.03 -10.78
CA SER A 280 3.15 -6.19 -10.70
C SER A 280 3.25 -4.99 -11.64
N SER A 281 4.34 -4.22 -11.55
CA SER A 281 4.46 -2.98 -12.31
C SER A 281 4.39 -3.19 -13.82
N SER A 282 5.08 -4.21 -14.36
CA SER A 282 5.09 -4.45 -15.81
C SER A 282 3.75 -4.96 -16.34
N PHE A 283 3.07 -5.83 -15.59
CA PHE A 283 1.77 -6.38 -15.98
C PHE A 283 0.65 -5.36 -15.84
N GLU A 284 0.64 -4.58 -14.76
CA GLU A 284 -0.37 -3.53 -14.56
C GLU A 284 -0.29 -2.46 -15.64
N MET A 285 0.92 -1.95 -15.94
CA MET A 285 1.08 -0.92 -16.97
C MET A 285 0.67 -1.44 -18.36
N ALA A 286 1.02 -2.69 -18.69
CA ALA A 286 0.66 -3.34 -19.95
C ALA A 286 -0.86 -3.57 -20.06
N SER A 287 -1.47 -4.15 -19.02
CA SER A 287 -2.90 -4.44 -18.96
C SER A 287 -3.74 -3.17 -19.09
N LYS A 288 -3.46 -2.13 -18.29
CA LYS A 288 -4.19 -0.84 -18.33
C LYS A 288 -4.15 -0.16 -19.69
N SER A 289 -3.13 -0.46 -20.51
CA SER A 289 -2.92 0.16 -21.82
C SER A 289 -3.40 -0.73 -22.98
N GLY A 290 -3.81 -1.97 -22.71
CA GLY A 290 -4.09 -2.96 -23.76
C GLY A 290 -2.86 -3.27 -24.62
N THR A 291 -1.66 -3.22 -24.03
CA THR A 291 -0.38 -3.42 -24.73
C THR A 291 0.36 -4.64 -24.16
N GLY A 292 1.47 -4.99 -24.81
CA GLY A 292 2.43 -5.94 -24.25
C GLY A 292 3.73 -5.24 -23.89
N VAL A 293 4.63 -5.97 -23.23
CA VAL A 293 5.99 -5.50 -22.98
C VAL A 293 6.98 -6.63 -23.18
N ASN A 294 8.18 -6.29 -23.62
CA ASN A 294 9.31 -7.21 -23.67
C ASN A 294 10.41 -6.68 -22.75
N LEU A 295 10.78 -7.48 -21.76
CA LEU A 295 11.83 -7.19 -20.80
C LEU A 295 13.06 -8.08 -21.06
N ASP A 296 14.23 -7.45 -21.08
CA ASP A 296 15.54 -8.09 -21.06
C ASP A 296 16.08 -8.02 -19.63
N LEU A 297 15.99 -9.15 -18.94
CA LEU A 297 16.25 -9.24 -17.52
C LEU A 297 17.75 -9.15 -17.18
N GLU A 298 18.65 -9.34 -18.14
CA GLU A 298 20.09 -9.14 -17.94
C GLU A 298 20.46 -7.67 -17.75
N ARG A 299 19.61 -6.77 -18.24
CA ARG A 299 19.82 -5.32 -18.15
C ARG A 299 19.28 -4.75 -16.84
N VAL A 300 18.53 -5.52 -16.06
CA VAL A 300 18.04 -5.06 -14.76
C VAL A 300 19.24 -4.84 -13.83
N PRO A 301 19.41 -3.64 -13.24
CA PRO A 301 20.47 -3.40 -12.27
C PRO A 301 20.29 -4.30 -11.04
N VAL A 302 21.24 -5.22 -10.83
CA VAL A 302 21.24 -6.15 -9.68
C VAL A 302 22.42 -5.86 -8.75
N ARG A 303 22.22 -6.08 -7.44
CA ARG A 303 23.29 -5.94 -6.43
C ARG A 303 23.93 -7.27 -6.03
N GLU A 304 23.24 -8.38 -6.28
CA GLU A 304 23.71 -9.73 -5.96
C GLU A 304 24.11 -10.49 -7.22
N THR A 305 25.24 -11.20 -7.16
CA THR A 305 25.72 -12.00 -8.29
C THR A 305 24.90 -13.28 -8.43
N GLY A 306 24.56 -13.65 -9.66
CA GLY A 306 23.88 -14.93 -9.95
C GLY A 306 22.38 -14.92 -9.61
N MET A 307 21.76 -13.74 -9.54
CA MET A 307 20.30 -13.65 -9.47
C MET A 307 19.66 -14.29 -10.71
N THR A 308 18.60 -15.06 -10.49
CA THR A 308 17.86 -15.73 -11.55
C THR A 308 16.70 -14.86 -12.05
N PRO A 309 16.15 -15.11 -13.26
CA PRO A 309 14.94 -14.42 -13.75
C PRO A 309 13.78 -14.40 -12.75
N TYR A 310 13.55 -15.53 -12.08
CA TYR A 310 12.54 -15.66 -11.03
C TYR A 310 12.76 -14.65 -9.89
N GLU A 311 13.98 -14.59 -9.37
CA GLU A 311 14.34 -13.71 -8.25
C GLU A 311 14.29 -12.22 -8.66
N ILE A 312 14.68 -11.90 -9.89
CA ILE A 312 14.63 -10.53 -10.43
C ILE A 312 13.18 -10.04 -10.54
N MET A 313 12.28 -10.89 -11.05
CA MET A 313 10.89 -10.53 -11.25
C MET A 313 10.10 -10.35 -9.95
N LEU A 314 10.38 -11.19 -8.94
CA LEU A 314 9.62 -11.25 -7.69
C LEU A 314 10.30 -10.51 -6.53
N SER A 315 11.48 -9.93 -6.76
CA SER A 315 12.15 -9.11 -5.77
C SER A 315 11.30 -7.87 -5.43
N GLU A 316 11.15 -7.63 -4.13
CA GLU A 316 10.47 -6.46 -3.55
C GLU A 316 11.50 -5.50 -2.94
N SER A 317 12.71 -5.42 -3.51
CA SER A 317 13.67 -4.36 -3.16
C SER A 317 13.01 -2.99 -3.25
N GLN A 318 13.32 -2.13 -2.29
CA GLN A 318 12.69 -0.82 -2.17
C GLN A 318 13.34 0.21 -3.10
N GLU A 319 12.73 1.40 -3.18
CA GLU A 319 13.25 2.57 -3.91
C GLU A 319 13.49 2.36 -5.41
N ARG A 320 12.52 1.74 -6.09
CA ARG A 320 12.58 1.44 -7.53
C ARG A 320 11.31 1.89 -8.25
N MET A 321 11.48 2.27 -9.51
CA MET A 321 10.37 2.60 -10.41
C MET A 321 10.59 2.05 -11.81
N LEU A 322 9.47 1.85 -12.50
CA LEU A 322 9.42 1.47 -13.91
C LEU A 322 8.87 2.64 -14.73
N LEU A 323 9.60 3.06 -15.75
CA LEU A 323 9.27 4.18 -16.61
C LEU A 323 9.05 3.73 -18.05
N ILE A 324 8.13 4.40 -18.73
CA ILE A 324 7.94 4.28 -20.17
C ILE A 324 8.33 5.62 -20.78
N ALA A 325 9.51 5.69 -21.38
CA ALA A 325 9.98 6.92 -22.01
C ALA A 325 9.53 6.97 -23.48
N LYS A 326 9.39 8.18 -24.03
CA LYS A 326 9.18 8.35 -25.47
C LYS A 326 10.46 7.94 -26.19
N LYS A 327 10.32 7.16 -27.26
CA LYS A 327 11.45 6.73 -28.08
C LYS A 327 12.29 7.93 -28.55
N GLY A 328 13.61 7.84 -28.37
CA GLY A 328 14.56 8.92 -28.67
C GLY A 328 14.89 9.85 -27.50
N PHE A 329 14.22 9.68 -26.34
CA PHE A 329 14.50 10.44 -25.12
C PHE A 329 15.20 9.61 -24.04
N GLU A 330 15.60 8.37 -24.31
CA GLU A 330 16.25 7.46 -23.37
C GLU A 330 17.45 8.11 -22.67
N ASP A 331 18.34 8.71 -23.45
CA ASP A 331 19.56 9.35 -22.93
C ASP A 331 19.24 10.60 -22.10
N LYS A 332 18.13 11.29 -22.41
CA LYS A 332 17.66 12.45 -21.64
C LYS A 332 17.06 12.05 -20.31
N VAL A 333 16.36 10.92 -20.26
CA VAL A 333 15.89 10.35 -19.00
C VAL A 333 17.11 9.97 -18.15
N LYS A 334 18.08 9.24 -18.71
CA LYS A 334 19.31 8.84 -18.01
C LYS A 334 20.08 10.05 -17.46
N GLU A 335 20.24 11.12 -18.24
CA GLU A 335 20.91 12.36 -17.80
C GLU A 335 20.27 12.98 -16.55
N ILE A 336 18.93 12.90 -16.41
CA ILE A 336 18.22 13.38 -15.21
C ILE A 336 18.52 12.48 -14.01
N PHE A 337 18.47 11.16 -14.14
CA PHE A 337 18.74 10.26 -13.01
C PHE A 337 20.21 10.27 -12.60
N ASP A 338 21.15 10.37 -13.55
CA ASP A 338 22.58 10.51 -13.29
C ASP A 338 22.89 11.77 -12.46
N LYS A 339 22.19 12.89 -12.72
CA LYS A 339 22.32 14.13 -11.93
C LYS A 339 21.98 13.91 -10.45
N TRP A 340 21.06 13.00 -10.16
CA TRP A 340 20.62 12.66 -8.81
C TRP A 340 21.33 11.42 -8.23
N ASP A 341 22.39 10.92 -8.89
CA ASP A 341 23.17 9.74 -8.47
C ASP A 341 22.31 8.45 -8.38
N LEU A 342 21.44 8.25 -9.38
CA LEU A 342 20.54 7.09 -9.47
C LEU A 342 20.79 6.30 -10.76
N ASP A 343 20.75 4.97 -10.65
CA ASP A 343 20.83 4.10 -11.82
C ASP A 343 19.58 4.27 -12.69
N ALA A 344 19.77 4.37 -14.01
CA ALA A 344 18.70 4.36 -15.01
C ALA A 344 19.10 3.49 -16.21
N GLU A 345 18.41 2.36 -16.40
CA GLU A 345 18.74 1.41 -17.45
C GLU A 345 17.54 1.00 -18.28
N VAL A 346 17.70 1.00 -19.61
CA VAL A 346 16.64 0.57 -20.53
C VAL A 346 16.56 -0.96 -20.43
N ILE A 347 15.54 -1.49 -19.79
CA ILE A 347 15.38 -2.94 -19.59
C ILE A 347 14.43 -3.57 -20.60
N GLY A 348 13.84 -2.81 -21.52
CA GLY A 348 12.84 -3.38 -22.41
C GLY A 348 12.20 -2.40 -23.36
N LYS A 349 11.09 -2.82 -23.95
CA LYS A 349 10.25 -2.01 -24.85
C LYS A 349 8.79 -2.44 -24.84
N VAL A 350 7.91 -1.49 -25.11
CA VAL A 350 6.47 -1.73 -25.29
C VAL A 350 6.20 -2.47 -26.61
N THR A 351 5.30 -3.46 -26.58
CA THR A 351 4.79 -4.23 -27.73
C THR A 351 3.28 -4.06 -27.85
N ASP A 352 2.69 -4.55 -28.94
CA ASP A 352 1.28 -4.35 -29.32
C ASP A 352 0.48 -5.65 -29.40
N ASP A 353 0.97 -6.71 -28.75
CA ASP A 353 0.38 -8.05 -28.81
C ASP A 353 -0.20 -8.54 -27.48
N GLY A 354 -0.17 -7.71 -26.44
CA GLY A 354 -0.82 -8.03 -25.15
C GLY A 354 -0.04 -9.00 -24.26
N PHE A 355 1.21 -9.34 -24.59
CA PHE A 355 2.03 -10.26 -23.81
C PHE A 355 3.13 -9.54 -23.04
N VAL A 356 3.33 -9.92 -21.79
CA VAL A 356 4.55 -9.64 -21.04
C VAL A 356 5.53 -10.78 -21.29
N ARG A 357 6.63 -10.48 -21.99
CA ARG A 357 7.70 -11.44 -22.31
C ARG A 357 8.96 -11.13 -21.55
N LEU A 358 9.54 -12.17 -20.97
CA LEU A 358 10.80 -12.11 -20.24
C LEU A 358 11.88 -12.79 -21.06
N ASN A 359 12.96 -12.09 -21.35
CA ASN A 359 14.11 -12.60 -22.08
C ASN A 359 15.35 -12.67 -21.19
N TRP A 360 16.15 -13.71 -21.40
CA TRP A 360 17.42 -13.95 -20.73
C TRP A 360 18.41 -14.57 -21.71
N HIS A 361 19.60 -13.99 -21.89
CA HIS A 361 20.60 -14.42 -22.89
C HIS A 361 20.03 -14.54 -24.31
N GLY A 362 19.12 -13.64 -24.67
CA GLY A 362 18.45 -13.62 -25.97
C GLY A 362 17.41 -14.72 -26.19
N GLU A 363 17.09 -15.52 -25.17
CA GLU A 363 16.03 -16.54 -25.21
C GLU A 363 14.83 -16.10 -24.36
N GLU A 364 13.61 -16.35 -24.84
CA GLU A 364 12.38 -16.14 -24.07
C GLU A 364 12.30 -17.20 -22.96
N VAL A 365 12.22 -16.75 -21.70
CA VAL A 365 12.15 -17.62 -20.53
C VAL A 365 10.77 -17.64 -19.87
N ALA A 366 9.90 -16.67 -20.19
CA ALA A 366 8.50 -16.64 -19.79
C ALA A 366 7.67 -15.75 -20.72
N SER A 367 6.39 -16.08 -20.89
CA SER A 367 5.46 -15.32 -21.71
C SER A 367 4.04 -15.48 -21.20
N LEU A 368 3.46 -14.39 -20.73
CA LEU A 368 2.16 -14.36 -20.08
C LEU A 368 1.27 -13.26 -20.69
N PRO A 369 -0.04 -13.52 -20.88
CA PRO A 369 -0.97 -12.48 -21.30
C PRO A 369 -1.16 -11.44 -20.20
N ALA A 370 -0.98 -10.15 -20.52
CA ALA A 370 -1.03 -9.07 -19.54
C ALA A 370 -2.43 -8.87 -18.94
N GLU A 371 -3.44 -8.74 -19.81
CA GLU A 371 -4.83 -8.47 -19.43
C GLU A 371 -5.39 -9.59 -18.55
N SER A 372 -5.32 -10.85 -19.02
CA SER A 372 -5.84 -11.99 -18.26
C SER A 372 -5.17 -12.17 -16.90
N LEU A 373 -3.89 -11.85 -16.75
CA LEU A 373 -3.26 -12.01 -15.45
C LEU A 373 -3.71 -10.94 -14.44
N ALA A 374 -3.93 -9.71 -14.90
CA ALA A 374 -4.36 -8.60 -14.06
C ALA A 374 -5.87 -8.66 -13.74
N ASP A 375 -6.70 -9.00 -14.72
CA ASP A 375 -8.16 -8.88 -14.62
C ASP A 375 -8.86 -10.20 -14.28
N ASP A 376 -8.34 -11.35 -14.73
CA ASP A 376 -8.93 -12.67 -14.47
C ASP A 376 -8.47 -13.30 -13.15
N ALA A 377 -7.83 -12.50 -12.27
CA ALA A 377 -7.59 -12.92 -10.91
C ALA A 377 -8.92 -13.34 -10.23
N PRO A 378 -8.96 -14.47 -9.53
CA PRO A 378 -10.19 -14.97 -8.91
C PRO A 378 -10.89 -13.92 -8.06
N VAL A 379 -12.21 -13.83 -8.14
CA VAL A 379 -13.02 -13.00 -7.23
C VAL A 379 -14.01 -13.90 -6.51
N TYR A 380 -13.82 -14.04 -5.20
CA TYR A 380 -14.61 -14.94 -4.38
C TYR A 380 -15.85 -14.26 -3.79
N ASP A 381 -16.99 -14.92 -3.95
CA ASP A 381 -18.19 -14.60 -3.17
C ASP A 381 -18.22 -15.46 -1.90
N ARG A 382 -17.42 -15.04 -0.91
CA ARG A 382 -17.27 -15.81 0.32
C ARG A 382 -18.57 -15.80 1.11
N LYS A 383 -18.93 -16.96 1.68
CA LYS A 383 -20.04 -17.05 2.62
C LYS A 383 -19.70 -16.27 3.88
N TYR A 384 -20.71 -15.63 4.44
CA TYR A 384 -20.59 -14.92 5.71
C TYR A 384 -21.89 -14.99 6.49
N ALA A 385 -21.77 -15.10 7.80
CA ALA A 385 -22.90 -15.21 8.71
C ALA A 385 -22.57 -14.53 10.03
N GLU A 386 -23.58 -13.92 10.64
CA GLU A 386 -23.43 -13.28 11.93
C GLU A 386 -23.05 -14.30 13.01
N PRO A 387 -21.95 -14.10 13.76
CA PRO A 387 -21.59 -14.97 14.87
C PRO A 387 -22.65 -14.93 15.99
N GLU A 388 -22.95 -16.07 16.60
CA GLU A 388 -23.91 -16.12 17.71
C GLU A 388 -23.44 -15.27 18.91
N ALA A 389 -22.13 -15.22 19.16
CA ALA A 389 -21.54 -14.36 20.18
C ALA A 389 -21.84 -12.87 19.96
N GLN A 390 -22.06 -12.43 18.71
CA GLN A 390 -22.39 -11.04 18.39
C GLN A 390 -23.73 -10.62 19.00
N LYS A 391 -24.72 -11.51 18.98
CA LYS A 391 -26.03 -11.25 19.58
C LYS A 391 -25.91 -11.04 21.08
N GLN A 392 -25.05 -11.82 21.74
CA GLN A 392 -24.80 -11.68 23.17
C GLN A 392 -24.15 -10.34 23.51
N ILE A 393 -23.17 -9.91 22.70
CA ILE A 393 -22.48 -8.62 22.87
C ILE A 393 -23.48 -7.45 22.77
N ARG A 394 -24.35 -7.46 21.74
CA ARG A 394 -25.35 -6.37 21.55
C ARG A 394 -26.49 -6.39 22.55
N ASN A 395 -26.75 -7.52 23.20
CA ASN A 395 -27.77 -7.64 24.25
C ASN A 395 -27.29 -7.13 25.63
N PHE A 396 -26.06 -6.62 25.72
CA PHE A 396 -25.60 -5.97 26.94
C PHE A 396 -26.45 -4.73 27.25
N ASP A 397 -27.06 -4.68 28.44
CA ASP A 397 -27.81 -3.51 28.91
C ASP A 397 -26.87 -2.54 29.64
N PRO A 398 -26.56 -1.36 29.08
CA PRO A 398 -25.71 -0.38 29.76
C PRO A 398 -26.29 0.11 31.08
N ASN A 399 -27.62 0.03 31.27
CA ASN A 399 -28.29 0.43 32.51
C ASN A 399 -28.14 -0.61 33.62
N SER A 400 -27.60 -1.80 33.31
CA SER A 400 -27.25 -2.81 34.31
C SER A 400 -25.95 -2.49 35.05
N ILE A 401 -25.19 -1.48 34.61
CA ILE A 401 -24.00 -1.01 35.30
C ILE A 401 -24.43 -0.06 36.43
N ASP A 402 -24.12 -0.43 37.68
CA ASP A 402 -24.33 0.45 38.84
C ASP A 402 -23.53 1.76 38.69
N ASP A 403 -24.08 2.88 39.18
CA ASP A 403 -23.34 4.15 39.24
C ASP A 403 -22.06 3.93 40.06
N PRO A 404 -20.87 4.02 39.44
CA PRO A 404 -19.64 3.69 40.12
C PRO A 404 -19.30 4.68 41.25
N GLY A 405 -19.93 5.86 41.30
CA GLY A 405 -19.58 6.93 42.21
C GLY A 405 -18.13 7.40 42.04
N GLY A 406 -17.67 8.36 42.85
CA GLY A 406 -16.24 8.73 42.86
C GLY A 406 -15.70 9.28 41.53
N TYR A 407 -16.49 10.08 40.80
CA TYR A 407 -16.14 10.61 39.47
C TYR A 407 -14.73 11.22 39.34
N PRO A 408 -14.15 11.93 40.34
CA PRO A 408 -12.77 12.40 40.24
C PRO A 408 -11.75 11.26 40.03
N ALA A 409 -11.95 10.12 40.70
CA ALA A 409 -11.08 8.96 40.54
C ALA A 409 -11.28 8.27 39.18
N ILE A 410 -12.52 8.22 38.68
CA ILE A 410 -12.84 7.69 37.35
C ILE A 410 -12.21 8.57 36.27
N LEU A 411 -12.37 9.90 36.37
CA LEU A 411 -11.76 10.84 35.44
C LEU A 411 -10.23 10.70 35.44
N ALA A 412 -9.60 10.60 36.63
CA ALA A 412 -8.16 10.36 36.74
C ALA A 412 -7.76 9.05 36.04
N ARG A 413 -8.52 7.97 36.24
CA ARG A 413 -8.29 6.68 35.58
C ARG A 413 -8.45 6.79 34.06
N MET A 414 -9.49 7.47 33.57
CA MET A 414 -9.70 7.71 32.14
C MET A 414 -8.55 8.49 31.52
N LEU A 415 -8.13 9.60 32.13
CA LEU A 415 -7.00 10.41 31.65
C LEU A 415 -5.67 9.66 31.70
N SER A 416 -5.51 8.69 32.61
CA SER A 416 -4.34 7.80 32.65
C SER A 416 -4.38 6.64 31.65
N ASN A 417 -5.54 6.38 31.01
CA ASN A 417 -5.67 5.29 30.05
C ASN A 417 -4.83 5.62 28.80
N PRO A 418 -3.94 4.74 28.33
CA PRO A 418 -3.11 4.97 27.15
C PRO A 418 -3.89 5.37 25.88
N ASN A 419 -5.14 4.92 25.74
CA ASN A 419 -6.00 5.28 24.61
C ASN A 419 -6.48 6.74 24.66
N ILE A 420 -6.56 7.35 25.85
CA ILE A 420 -7.00 8.75 26.06
C ILE A 420 -5.82 9.69 26.33
N ALA A 421 -4.80 9.20 27.04
CA ALA A 421 -3.65 9.96 27.47
C ALA A 421 -2.90 10.65 26.30
N SER A 422 -2.10 11.66 26.62
CA SER A 422 -1.31 12.40 25.63
C SER A 422 -0.40 11.48 24.82
N LYS A 423 -0.45 11.62 23.50
CA LYS A 423 0.43 10.91 22.55
C LYS A 423 1.75 11.63 22.31
N ARG A 424 2.13 12.58 23.17
CA ARG A 424 3.33 13.43 23.04
C ARG A 424 4.63 12.65 22.89
N TRP A 425 4.73 11.49 23.53
CA TRP A 425 5.91 10.64 23.39
C TRP A 425 6.12 10.19 21.94
N VAL A 426 5.03 9.95 21.19
CA VAL A 426 5.06 9.55 19.78
C VAL A 426 5.43 10.73 18.90
N TYR A 427 4.56 11.76 18.83
CA TYR A 427 4.71 12.80 17.83
C TYR A 427 5.96 13.67 18.02
N ARG A 428 6.54 13.80 19.23
CA ARG A 428 7.80 14.55 19.39
C ARG A 428 9.01 13.94 18.66
N GLN A 429 8.89 12.71 18.19
CA GLN A 429 9.94 11.99 17.45
C GLN A 429 9.84 12.24 15.94
N TYR A 430 8.69 12.74 15.47
CA TYR A 430 8.47 13.10 14.08
C TYR A 430 8.73 14.59 13.87
N ASP A 431 9.16 14.94 12.67
CA ASP A 431 9.11 16.30 12.20
C ASP A 431 7.66 16.72 11.86
N HIS A 432 7.33 17.99 12.15
CA HIS A 432 6.03 18.59 11.84
C HIS A 432 6.15 19.92 11.09
N MET A 433 7.36 20.36 10.79
CA MET A 433 7.64 21.74 10.36
C MET A 433 8.42 21.83 9.05
N VAL A 434 9.04 20.74 8.59
CA VAL A 434 9.69 20.66 7.27
C VAL A 434 8.67 21.07 6.20
N GLN A 435 9.17 21.80 5.20
CA GLN A 435 8.40 22.50 4.18
C GLN A 435 7.59 23.72 4.67
N THR A 436 7.47 23.96 5.98
CA THR A 436 6.80 25.12 6.62
C THR A 436 5.32 25.30 6.22
N ASN A 437 4.61 24.17 6.06
CA ASN A 437 3.21 24.15 5.60
C ASN A 437 2.19 23.88 6.72
N THR A 438 2.61 23.26 7.82
CA THR A 438 1.72 22.86 8.92
C THR A 438 1.26 24.08 9.72
N VAL A 439 -0.07 24.25 9.81
CA VAL A 439 -0.73 25.32 10.56
C VAL A 439 -1.15 24.81 11.94
N PHE A 440 -1.85 23.66 11.98
CA PHE A 440 -2.17 22.98 13.23
C PHE A 440 -1.17 21.84 13.45
N LEU A 441 -0.37 21.99 14.50
CA LEU A 441 0.58 20.97 14.96
C LEU A 441 -0.16 19.81 15.65
N PRO A 442 0.50 18.64 15.84
CA PRO A 442 -0.11 17.51 16.53
C PRO A 442 -0.70 17.89 17.89
N GLY A 443 -1.87 17.31 18.20
CA GLY A 443 -2.65 17.59 19.41
C GLY A 443 -3.93 18.41 19.17
N SER A 444 -4.19 18.82 17.92
CA SER A 444 -5.49 19.30 17.46
C SER A 444 -6.35 18.14 16.94
N ASP A 445 -7.66 18.34 16.78
CA ASP A 445 -8.59 17.30 16.26
C ASP A 445 -8.23 16.86 14.83
N SER A 446 -7.67 17.74 14.00
CA SER A 446 -7.14 17.41 12.68
C SER A 446 -5.84 18.17 12.41
N ALA A 447 -5.01 17.65 11.51
CA ALA A 447 -3.94 18.46 10.94
C ALA A 447 -4.55 19.48 9.96
N LEU A 448 -3.93 20.66 9.86
CA LEU A 448 -4.28 21.69 8.88
C LEU A 448 -3.02 22.15 8.16
N LEU A 449 -3.02 22.04 6.84
CA LEU A 449 -1.91 22.38 5.97
C LEU A 449 -2.26 23.57 5.10
N ARG A 450 -1.32 24.50 4.94
CA ARG A 450 -1.43 25.57 3.94
C ARG A 450 -1.13 25.00 2.54
N VAL A 451 -1.96 25.37 1.57
CA VAL A 451 -1.63 25.16 0.14
C VAL A 451 -0.86 26.38 -0.36
N LYS A 452 0.46 26.25 -0.57
CA LYS A 452 1.29 27.37 -1.06
C LYS A 452 0.79 27.86 -2.42
N GLY A 453 0.77 29.17 -2.62
CA GLY A 453 0.24 29.79 -3.84
C GLY A 453 -1.30 29.88 -3.89
N SER A 454 -2.01 29.33 -2.90
CA SER A 454 -3.45 29.41 -2.75
C SER A 454 -3.84 30.09 -1.42
N LYS A 455 -5.10 30.52 -1.32
CA LYS A 455 -5.74 30.94 -0.06
C LYS A 455 -6.41 29.78 0.68
N LYS A 456 -6.36 28.57 0.12
CA LYS A 456 -6.97 27.36 0.70
C LYS A 456 -6.02 26.67 1.68
N GLY A 457 -6.61 25.85 2.54
CA GLY A 457 -5.91 24.87 3.37
C GLY A 457 -6.56 23.50 3.22
N ILE A 458 -5.81 22.46 3.55
CA ILE A 458 -6.27 21.08 3.56
C ILE A 458 -6.24 20.59 5.00
N ALA A 459 -7.37 20.09 5.49
CA ALA A 459 -7.45 19.41 6.77
C ALA A 459 -7.52 17.90 6.54
N VAL A 460 -6.81 17.14 7.37
CA VAL A 460 -6.74 15.67 7.31
C VAL A 460 -6.89 15.10 8.71
N SER A 461 -7.61 13.99 8.83
CA SER A 461 -7.75 13.19 10.05
C SER A 461 -7.71 11.70 9.69
N SER A 462 -7.41 10.85 10.68
CA SER A 462 -7.40 9.38 10.55
C SER A 462 -7.92 8.77 11.83
N ASP A 463 -9.04 8.05 11.74
CA ASP A 463 -9.77 7.58 12.92
C ASP A 463 -10.40 6.20 12.68
N CYS A 464 -10.32 5.32 13.69
CA CYS A 464 -11.11 4.09 13.72
C CYS A 464 -11.22 3.51 15.14
N ASN A 465 -12.43 3.44 15.69
CA ASN A 465 -12.66 2.74 16.95
C ASN A 465 -12.94 1.25 16.74
N GLY A 466 -11.90 0.41 16.82
CA GLY A 466 -12.02 -1.03 16.65
C GLY A 466 -12.97 -1.71 17.66
N ARG A 467 -13.25 -1.11 18.82
CA ARG A 467 -14.26 -1.64 19.76
C ARG A 467 -15.67 -1.44 19.25
N TYR A 468 -15.95 -0.32 18.57
CA TYR A 468 -17.25 -0.09 17.96
C TYR A 468 -17.47 -1.10 16.84
N CYS A 469 -16.44 -1.29 15.99
CA CYS A 469 -16.48 -2.32 14.95
C CYS A 469 -16.66 -3.74 15.52
N PHE A 470 -16.13 -4.03 16.70
CA PHE A 470 -16.33 -5.32 17.37
C PHE A 470 -17.76 -5.49 17.93
N VAL A 471 -18.34 -4.44 18.51
CA VAL A 471 -19.69 -4.48 19.12
C VAL A 471 -20.80 -4.48 18.07
N ASP A 472 -20.65 -3.65 17.04
CA ASP A 472 -21.52 -3.63 15.87
C ASP A 472 -20.70 -3.16 14.67
N PRO A 473 -20.29 -4.06 13.76
CA PRO A 473 -19.43 -3.68 12.65
C PRO A 473 -20.08 -2.64 11.74
N TYR A 474 -21.40 -2.68 11.56
CA TYR A 474 -22.09 -1.72 10.70
C TYR A 474 -22.05 -0.30 11.27
N GLU A 475 -22.46 -0.16 12.53
CA GLU A 475 -22.42 1.13 13.21
C GLU A 475 -20.99 1.58 13.52
N GLY A 476 -20.06 0.64 13.76
CA GLY A 476 -18.63 0.92 13.89
C GLY A 476 -18.00 1.45 12.61
N GLY A 477 -18.35 0.87 11.46
CA GLY A 477 -17.94 1.37 10.15
C GLY A 477 -18.44 2.79 9.86
N LYS A 478 -19.70 3.08 10.21
CA LYS A 478 -20.22 4.46 10.17
C LYS A 478 -19.44 5.39 11.08
N ALA A 479 -19.22 4.97 12.32
CA ALA A 479 -18.54 5.77 13.33
C ALA A 479 -17.12 6.15 12.91
N ALA A 480 -16.36 5.24 12.29
CA ALA A 480 -15.02 5.54 11.79
C ALA A 480 -15.02 6.69 10.76
N VAL A 481 -15.91 6.63 9.76
CA VAL A 481 -16.05 7.69 8.75
C VAL A 481 -16.52 9.01 9.39
N LEU A 482 -17.50 8.92 10.29
CA LEU A 482 -18.07 10.08 10.97
C LEU A 482 -17.05 10.78 11.88
N GLU A 483 -16.24 10.03 12.63
CA GLU A 483 -15.20 10.57 13.50
C GLU A 483 -14.16 11.37 12.69
N SER A 484 -13.63 10.78 11.61
CA SER A 484 -12.72 11.49 10.70
C SER A 484 -13.34 12.73 10.06
N ALA A 485 -14.59 12.62 9.60
CA ALA A 485 -15.31 13.75 9.02
C ALA A 485 -15.58 14.86 10.05
N LEU A 486 -15.91 14.52 11.29
CA LEU A 486 -16.15 15.47 12.37
C LEU A 486 -14.86 16.19 12.76
N ASN A 487 -13.75 15.47 12.91
CA ASN A 487 -12.43 16.04 13.18
C ASN A 487 -12.02 17.07 12.11
N VAL A 488 -12.23 16.75 10.84
CA VAL A 488 -12.04 17.69 9.72
C VAL A 488 -13.02 18.87 9.78
N ALA A 489 -14.28 18.65 10.17
CA ALA A 489 -15.27 19.71 10.24
C ALA A 489 -15.02 20.71 11.38
N VAL A 490 -14.63 20.24 12.56
CA VAL A 490 -14.38 21.10 13.74
C VAL A 490 -13.13 21.97 13.57
N SER A 491 -12.18 21.56 12.71
CA SER A 491 -11.05 22.40 12.31
C SER A 491 -11.42 23.50 11.29
N GLY A 492 -12.68 23.53 10.84
CA GLY A 492 -13.23 24.54 9.94
C GLY A 492 -13.16 24.17 8.45
N ALA A 493 -12.80 22.93 8.12
CA ALA A 493 -12.78 22.43 6.76
C ALA A 493 -14.07 21.65 6.42
N ARG A 494 -14.26 21.35 5.13
CA ARG A 494 -15.35 20.48 4.67
C ARG A 494 -14.78 19.13 4.28
N PRO A 495 -15.26 18.01 4.85
CA PRO A 495 -14.91 16.67 4.38
C PRO A 495 -15.25 16.52 2.89
N LYS A 496 -14.33 15.94 2.13
CA LYS A 496 -14.43 15.86 0.66
C LYS A 496 -14.20 14.47 0.11
N ALA A 497 -13.29 13.71 0.71
CA ALA A 497 -12.99 12.36 0.30
C ALA A 497 -12.41 11.58 1.47
N VAL A 498 -12.46 10.25 1.37
CA VAL A 498 -11.92 9.31 2.35
C VAL A 498 -10.96 8.38 1.62
N SER A 499 -9.87 8.02 2.29
CA SER A 499 -9.06 6.85 1.93
C SER A 499 -9.12 5.87 3.10
N ASP A 500 -9.48 4.63 2.80
CA ASP A 500 -9.60 3.57 3.80
C ASP A 500 -8.45 2.55 3.68
N CYS A 501 -8.08 1.97 4.81
CA CYS A 501 -7.18 0.83 4.89
C CYS A 501 -7.79 -0.21 5.83
N LEU A 502 -8.38 -1.26 5.25
CA LEU A 502 -9.21 -2.23 5.95
C LEU A 502 -8.37 -3.37 6.49
N ASN A 503 -8.24 -3.49 7.81
CA ASN A 503 -7.51 -4.59 8.46
C ASN A 503 -8.49 -5.53 9.18
N PHE A 504 -8.68 -6.73 8.62
CA PHE A 504 -9.55 -7.76 9.15
C PHE A 504 -8.81 -9.10 9.19
N GLY A 505 -9.32 -10.05 9.98
CA GLY A 505 -8.77 -11.40 10.01
C GLY A 505 -9.07 -12.20 8.75
N ASN A 506 -8.78 -13.50 8.82
CA ASN A 506 -8.98 -14.43 7.72
C ASN A 506 -10.44 -14.44 7.18
N PRO A 507 -10.68 -14.03 5.91
CA PRO A 507 -12.02 -13.94 5.30
C PRO A 507 -12.64 -15.29 4.95
N GLU A 508 -11.90 -16.41 5.09
CA GLU A 508 -12.48 -17.75 4.95
C GLU A 508 -13.40 -18.11 6.13
N LYS A 509 -13.24 -17.44 7.27
CA LYS A 509 -14.08 -17.60 8.46
C LYS A 509 -15.34 -16.75 8.28
N GLU A 510 -16.51 -17.38 8.20
CA GLU A 510 -17.79 -16.70 7.89
C GLU A 510 -18.09 -15.50 8.80
N GLY A 511 -17.75 -15.62 10.10
CA GLY A 511 -17.95 -14.55 11.08
C GLY A 511 -17.06 -13.33 10.84
N VAL A 512 -15.81 -13.55 10.41
CA VAL A 512 -14.86 -12.46 10.11
C VAL A 512 -15.25 -11.78 8.81
N MET A 513 -15.61 -12.55 7.79
CA MET A 513 -16.13 -12.00 6.55
C MET A 513 -17.42 -11.20 6.81
N TRP A 514 -18.29 -11.64 7.73
CA TRP A 514 -19.48 -10.90 8.10
C TRP A 514 -19.12 -9.53 8.72
N GLN A 515 -18.12 -9.48 9.61
CA GLN A 515 -17.63 -8.22 10.17
C GLN A 515 -17.11 -7.29 9.07
N PHE A 516 -16.28 -7.79 8.16
CA PHE A 516 -15.76 -7.02 7.02
C PHE A 516 -16.88 -6.44 6.15
N VAL A 517 -17.86 -7.27 5.76
CA VAL A 517 -18.98 -6.84 4.92
C VAL A 517 -19.83 -5.80 5.63
N LYS A 518 -20.12 -5.99 6.92
CA LYS A 518 -20.93 -5.04 7.67
C LYS A 518 -20.21 -3.72 7.92
N SER A 519 -18.92 -3.73 8.24
CA SER A 519 -18.13 -2.50 8.35
C SER A 519 -18.10 -1.72 7.04
N THR A 520 -17.83 -2.38 5.92
CA THR A 520 -17.81 -1.72 4.60
C THR A 520 -19.18 -1.18 4.19
N ASP A 521 -20.26 -1.90 4.48
CA ASP A 521 -21.63 -1.41 4.23
C ASP A 521 -21.92 -0.14 5.05
N GLY A 522 -21.54 -0.12 6.34
CA GLY A 522 -21.70 1.04 7.22
C GLY A 522 -20.89 2.25 6.78
N MET A 523 -19.61 2.03 6.46
CA MET A 523 -18.73 3.06 5.89
C MET A 523 -19.33 3.65 4.61
N GLY A 524 -19.83 2.81 3.71
CA GLY A 524 -20.44 3.25 2.46
C GLY A 524 -21.73 4.06 2.66
N GLU A 525 -22.54 3.75 3.67
CA GLU A 525 -23.70 4.58 4.05
C GLU A 525 -23.25 5.96 4.55
N ALA A 526 -22.25 6.01 5.44
CA ALA A 526 -21.74 7.26 5.99
C ALA A 526 -21.14 8.16 4.89
N CYS A 527 -20.32 7.61 3.99
CA CYS A 527 -19.77 8.38 2.87
C CYS A 527 -20.86 8.97 1.97
N LYS A 528 -21.92 8.19 1.67
CA LYS A 528 -23.08 8.68 0.89
C LYS A 528 -23.81 9.81 1.61
N ALA A 529 -24.00 9.70 2.93
CA ALA A 529 -24.68 10.72 3.71
C ALA A 529 -23.88 12.03 3.80
N LEU A 530 -22.55 11.94 3.86
CA LEU A 530 -21.65 13.10 3.92
C LEU A 530 -21.29 13.66 2.53
N ASN A 531 -21.61 12.92 1.46
CA ASN A 531 -21.19 13.20 0.09
C ASN A 531 -19.66 13.33 -0.01
N THR A 532 -18.97 12.28 0.44
CA THR A 532 -17.49 12.16 0.49
C THR A 532 -17.02 10.91 -0.22
#